data_AF-A0A9D2Q5S0-F1
#
_entry.id   AF-A0A9D2Q5S0-F1
#
_cell.length_a   1.000
_cell.length_b   1.000
_cell.length_c   1.000
_cell.angle_alpha   90.00
_cell.angle_beta   90.00
_cell.angle_gamma   90.00
#
_symmetry.space_group_name_H-M   'P 1'
#
loop_
_entity.id
_entity.type
_entity.pdbx_description
1 polymer ?
#
loop_
_entity_poly.entity_id
_entity_poly.type
_entity_poly.pdbx_seq_one_letter_code
_entity_poly.pdbx_strand_id
1 'polypeptide(L)'
;MKKKILLLTLALVIGSTGLTGCTEEKKAGKSTTEKVDSYTDEMKDTLGGQISAPSEAVTKAVSNTWTVQGEDDIYELKSDGTGKKNEEDLTFECGFDDEKNITLQMKIGDAEMLYAISTDETGYGIRLTSLDGGEDLYFLPADLEFLDMTDERAGGILGEWSDESGNTYKFDEDKNMEITGESGTTEGTYSVVENAEGTLLLRIVVSGGSLEYEYTLNEDDTQMDLVSPGTDTVHRWTKIK
;
A
#
# COMPACT_ATOMS: atom_id res chain seq x y z
N MET A 1 -19.19 -27.36 -8.66
CA MET A 1 -17.89 -26.83 -9.13
C MET A 1 -17.61 -25.58 -8.31
N LYS A 2 -16.47 -25.54 -7.62
CA LYS A 2 -16.19 -24.58 -6.54
C LYS A 2 -15.99 -23.18 -7.11
N LYS A 3 -16.80 -22.21 -6.65
CA LYS A 3 -16.58 -20.78 -6.88
C LYS A 3 -15.31 -20.37 -6.14
N LYS A 4 -14.29 -19.93 -6.87
CA LYS A 4 -13.13 -19.23 -6.28
C LYS A 4 -13.23 -17.79 -6.75
N ILE A 5 -13.57 -16.91 -5.80
CA ILE A 5 -13.38 -15.46 -5.94
C ILE A 5 -11.87 -15.27 -5.95
N LEU A 6 -11.34 -14.73 -7.04
CA LEU A 6 -9.94 -14.35 -7.14
C LEU A 6 -9.81 -12.97 -6.48
N LEU A 7 -9.43 -12.95 -5.20
CA LEU A 7 -8.80 -11.77 -4.62
C LEU A 7 -7.48 -11.57 -5.39
N LEU A 8 -7.34 -10.44 -6.08
CA LEU A 8 -6.05 -9.99 -6.58
C LEU A 8 -5.25 -9.54 -5.35
N THR A 9 -4.53 -10.47 -4.73
CA THR A 9 -3.48 -10.13 -3.78
C THR A 9 -2.23 -9.79 -4.58
N LEU A 10 -1.85 -8.50 -4.55
CA LEU A 10 -0.63 -8.01 -5.20
C LEU A 10 0.58 -8.43 -4.35
N ALA A 11 0.95 -9.70 -4.40
CA ALA A 11 2.16 -10.20 -3.75
C ALA A 11 3.35 -10.02 -4.70
N LEU A 12 4.10 -8.92 -4.54
CA LEU A 12 5.37 -8.70 -5.22
C LEU A 12 6.46 -9.50 -4.46
N VAL A 13 6.91 -10.63 -5.03
CA VAL A 13 8.07 -11.35 -4.51
C VAL A 13 9.33 -10.72 -5.10
N ILE A 14 10.04 -9.90 -4.30
CA ILE A 14 11.34 -9.37 -4.68
C ILE A 14 12.39 -10.47 -4.46
N GLY A 15 12.95 -10.98 -5.55
CA GLY A 15 14.07 -11.92 -5.52
C GLY A 15 15.37 -11.22 -5.14
N SER A 16 15.84 -11.43 -3.92
CA SER A 16 17.17 -11.01 -3.47
C SER A 16 18.25 -11.97 -3.98
N THR A 17 19.05 -11.55 -4.97
CA THR A 17 20.41 -12.09 -5.17
C THR A 17 21.38 -11.04 -5.73
N GLY A 18 22.32 -10.60 -4.89
CA GLY A 18 23.76 -10.68 -5.18
C GLY A 18 24.41 -9.64 -6.11
N LEU A 19 25.03 -8.64 -5.49
CA LEU A 19 26.28 -7.92 -5.84
C LEU A 19 27.06 -8.37 -7.10
N THR A 20 27.36 -7.42 -8.01
CA THR A 20 28.73 -6.97 -8.37
C THR A 20 28.70 -5.88 -9.46
N GLY A 21 29.38 -4.75 -9.20
CA GLY A 21 30.34 -4.12 -10.11
C GLY A 21 29.87 -3.45 -11.42
N CYS A 22 30.26 -2.17 -11.55
CA CYS A 22 30.20 -1.27 -12.72
C CYS A 22 28.91 -0.45 -12.86
N THR A 23 29.07 0.86 -12.69
CA THR A 23 28.13 1.92 -13.08
C THR A 23 27.90 1.87 -14.58
N GLU A 24 27.01 0.98 -15.02
CA GLU A 24 26.26 1.16 -16.25
C GLU A 24 25.14 2.17 -15.95
N GLU A 25 24.97 3.17 -16.83
CA GLU A 25 23.73 3.96 -16.85
C GLU A 25 22.57 2.98 -16.95
N LYS A 26 21.77 2.89 -15.88
CA LYS A 26 20.62 2.00 -15.79
C LYS A 26 19.63 2.45 -16.85
N LYS A 27 19.60 1.76 -17.99
CA LYS A 27 18.63 2.05 -19.05
C LYS A 27 17.26 1.63 -18.57
N ALA A 28 16.28 2.53 -18.69
CA ALA A 28 14.88 2.21 -18.48
C ALA A 28 14.48 0.95 -19.29
N GLY A 29 13.73 0.06 -18.65
CA GLY A 29 13.16 -1.14 -19.27
C GLY A 29 12.22 -0.78 -20.43
N LYS A 30 11.97 -1.74 -21.32
CA LYS A 30 11.03 -1.53 -22.43
C LYS A 30 9.60 -1.75 -21.94
N SER A 31 8.70 -0.83 -22.26
CA SER A 31 7.28 -0.98 -21.94
C SER A 31 6.69 -2.24 -22.59
N THR A 32 5.90 -2.97 -21.80
CA THR A 32 5.07 -4.11 -22.21
C THR A 32 3.58 -3.87 -21.93
N THR A 33 3.18 -2.64 -21.60
CA THR A 33 1.81 -2.27 -21.20
C THR A 33 0.75 -2.77 -22.18
N GLU A 34 0.91 -2.53 -23.49
CA GLU A 34 -0.06 -2.98 -24.51
C GLU A 34 -0.29 -4.50 -24.47
N LYS A 35 0.77 -5.27 -24.25
CA LYS A 35 0.70 -6.72 -24.14
C LYS A 35 -0.02 -7.14 -22.86
N VAL A 36 0.30 -6.52 -21.73
CA VAL A 36 -0.34 -6.83 -20.44
C VAL A 36 -1.82 -6.46 -20.46
N ASP A 37 -2.16 -5.32 -21.04
CA ASP A 37 -3.54 -4.85 -21.14
C ASP A 37 -4.38 -5.68 -22.12
N SER A 38 -3.76 -6.25 -23.16
CA SER A 38 -4.46 -7.12 -24.12
C SER A 38 -5.09 -8.36 -23.46
N TYR A 39 -4.57 -8.82 -22.31
CA TYR A 39 -5.19 -9.92 -21.56
C TYR A 39 -6.61 -9.58 -21.08
N THR A 40 -6.89 -8.31 -20.79
CA THR A 40 -8.24 -7.88 -20.45
C THR A 40 -9.18 -8.03 -21.64
N ASP A 41 -8.73 -7.73 -22.86
CA ASP A 41 -9.55 -7.87 -24.05
C ASP A 41 -9.87 -9.34 -24.38
N GLU A 42 -8.91 -10.25 -24.19
CA GLU A 42 -9.14 -11.70 -24.29
C GLU A 42 -10.17 -12.20 -23.25
N MET A 43 -10.17 -11.59 -22.06
CA MET A 43 -11.06 -11.98 -20.96
C MET A 43 -12.45 -11.34 -21.02
N LYS A 44 -12.59 -10.15 -21.63
CA LYS A 44 -13.88 -9.44 -21.77
C LYS A 44 -14.93 -10.30 -22.47
N ASP A 45 -14.53 -11.04 -23.49
CA ASP A 45 -15.40 -11.95 -24.25
C ASP A 45 -15.90 -13.13 -23.42
N THR A 46 -15.16 -13.51 -22.36
CA THR A 46 -15.49 -14.66 -21.50
C THR A 46 -16.25 -14.25 -20.24
N LEU A 47 -15.96 -13.07 -19.68
CA LEU A 47 -16.43 -12.66 -18.35
C LEU A 47 -17.50 -11.55 -18.36
N GLY A 48 -17.85 -11.01 -19.53
CA GLY A 48 -18.94 -10.07 -19.67
C GLY A 48 -18.60 -8.66 -19.18
N GLY A 49 -17.88 -7.90 -20.00
CA GLY A 49 -17.99 -6.43 -20.11
C GLY A 49 -17.57 -5.52 -18.95
N GLN A 50 -17.17 -6.02 -17.77
CA GLN A 50 -16.82 -5.18 -16.61
C GLN A 50 -15.39 -5.36 -16.08
N ILE A 51 -14.43 -5.64 -16.96
CA ILE A 51 -13.02 -5.80 -16.57
C ILE A 51 -12.23 -4.61 -17.08
N SER A 52 -11.61 -3.86 -16.16
CA SER A 52 -10.66 -2.80 -16.47
C SER A 52 -9.32 -3.38 -16.91
N ALA A 53 -8.55 -2.63 -17.68
CA ALA A 53 -7.17 -3.01 -17.97
C ALA A 53 -6.34 -3.03 -16.66
N PRO A 54 -5.30 -3.87 -16.55
CA PRO A 54 -4.38 -3.84 -15.42
C PRO A 54 -3.75 -2.45 -15.21
N SER A 55 -3.35 -1.76 -16.29
CA SER A 55 -2.85 -0.38 -16.20
C SER A 55 -3.88 0.58 -15.59
N GLU A 56 -5.14 0.50 -16.03
CA GLU A 56 -6.24 1.32 -15.51
C GLU A 56 -6.51 1.04 -14.01
N ALA A 57 -6.38 -0.21 -13.57
CA ALA A 57 -6.51 -0.57 -12.16
C ALA A 57 -5.38 0.04 -11.33
N VAL A 58 -4.14 0.03 -11.83
CA VAL A 58 -3.01 0.70 -11.19
C VAL A 58 -3.21 2.20 -11.15
N THR A 59 -3.63 2.83 -12.25
CA THR A 59 -3.94 4.27 -12.31
C THR A 59 -4.92 4.66 -11.20
N LYS A 60 -6.00 3.89 -11.02
CA LYS A 60 -6.97 4.14 -9.93
C LYS A 60 -6.35 3.96 -8.55
N ALA A 61 -5.49 2.97 -8.36
CA ALA A 61 -4.85 2.70 -7.06
C ALA A 61 -3.85 3.80 -6.66
N VAL A 62 -3.11 4.38 -7.61
CA VAL A 62 -2.15 5.47 -7.35
C VAL A 62 -2.79 6.86 -7.36
N SER A 63 -4.04 6.98 -7.79
CA SER A 63 -4.76 8.25 -7.81
C SER A 63 -5.13 8.67 -6.39
N ASN A 64 -4.37 9.62 -5.84
CA ASN A 64 -4.60 10.22 -4.54
C ASN A 64 -3.87 11.57 -4.44
N THR A 65 -4.03 12.26 -3.33
CA THR A 65 -3.11 13.34 -2.92
C THR A 65 -2.03 12.74 -2.03
N TRP A 66 -0.77 12.92 -2.42
CA TRP A 66 0.40 12.35 -1.77
C TRP A 66 1.31 13.46 -1.25
N THR A 67 1.87 13.26 -0.07
CA THR A 67 3.05 13.98 0.42
C THR A 67 4.30 13.14 0.14
N VAL A 68 5.42 13.80 -0.11
CA VAL A 68 6.71 13.12 -0.28
C VAL A 68 7.45 13.08 1.05
N GLN A 69 7.81 11.88 1.53
CA GLN A 69 8.54 11.75 2.79
C GLN A 69 9.90 12.44 2.70
N GLY A 70 10.13 13.41 3.59
CA GLY A 70 11.40 14.15 3.68
C GLY A 70 11.46 15.42 2.83
N GLU A 71 10.37 15.74 2.11
CA GLU A 71 10.24 16.92 1.27
C GLU A 71 8.92 17.65 1.55
N ASP A 72 8.83 18.91 1.14
CA ASP A 72 7.60 19.72 1.26
C ASP A 72 6.69 19.59 0.02
N ASP A 73 6.99 18.64 -0.87
CA ASP A 73 6.28 18.46 -2.14
C ASP A 73 4.97 17.68 -1.96
N ILE A 74 3.93 18.14 -2.65
CA ILE A 74 2.61 17.51 -2.72
C ILE A 74 2.30 17.11 -4.16
N TYR A 75 1.86 15.86 -4.36
CA TYR A 75 1.44 15.34 -5.65
C TYR A 75 -0.06 15.01 -5.62
N GLU A 76 -0.85 15.69 -6.45
CA GLU A 76 -2.25 15.35 -6.68
C GLU A 76 -2.34 14.52 -7.96
N LEU A 77 -2.66 13.24 -7.87
CA LEU A 77 -2.82 12.33 -9.02
C LEU A 77 -4.29 11.97 -9.21
N LYS A 78 -4.83 12.19 -10.41
CA LYS A 78 -6.23 11.91 -10.76
C LYS A 78 -6.35 10.68 -11.64
N SER A 79 -7.47 9.99 -11.52
CA SER A 79 -7.73 8.74 -12.24
C SER A 79 -7.86 8.89 -13.76
N ASP A 80 -7.89 10.13 -14.28
CA ASP A 80 -7.85 10.44 -15.70
C ASP A 80 -6.42 10.62 -16.25
N GLY A 81 -5.38 10.39 -15.43
CA GLY A 81 -3.98 10.54 -15.82
C GLY A 81 -3.46 11.97 -15.74
N THR A 82 -4.24 12.91 -15.22
CA THR A 82 -3.80 14.28 -14.93
C THR A 82 -3.47 14.47 -13.46
N GLY A 83 -2.77 15.54 -13.14
CA GLY A 83 -2.39 15.82 -11.77
C GLY A 83 -1.67 17.14 -11.60
N LYS A 84 -1.12 17.33 -10.41
CA LYS A 84 -0.26 18.46 -10.07
C LYS A 84 0.89 18.01 -9.20
N LYS A 85 2.05 18.62 -9.40
CA LYS A 85 3.12 18.69 -8.39
C LYS A 85 3.10 20.10 -7.82
N ASN A 86 2.69 20.24 -6.56
CA ASN A 86 2.41 21.52 -5.93
C ASN A 86 1.39 22.33 -6.78
N GLU A 87 1.84 23.37 -7.47
CA GLU A 87 1.01 24.20 -8.36
C GLU A 87 1.22 23.90 -9.85
N GLU A 88 2.25 23.13 -10.21
CA GLU A 88 2.60 22.83 -11.60
C GLU A 88 1.81 21.63 -12.14
N ASP A 89 1.28 21.78 -13.36
CA ASP A 89 0.51 20.72 -14.00
C ASP A 89 1.39 19.51 -14.32
N LEU A 90 0.85 18.33 -14.02
CA LEU A 90 1.47 17.03 -14.21
C LEU A 90 0.53 16.13 -15.02
N THR A 91 1.09 15.30 -15.88
CA THR A 91 0.38 14.14 -16.46
C THR A 91 1.12 12.87 -16.11
N PHE A 92 0.41 11.76 -15.99
CA PHE A 92 1.02 10.48 -15.70
C PHE A 92 0.33 9.32 -16.40
N GLU A 93 1.10 8.26 -16.63
CA GLU A 93 0.64 7.00 -17.18
C GLU A 93 1.19 5.84 -16.35
N CYS A 94 0.32 4.87 -16.05
CA CYS A 94 0.71 3.64 -15.38
C CYS A 94 0.88 2.52 -16.40
N GLY A 95 1.83 1.62 -16.16
CA GLY A 95 2.17 0.59 -17.11
C GLY A 95 2.98 -0.56 -16.53
N PHE A 96 3.60 -1.31 -17.44
CA PHE A 96 4.45 -2.44 -17.10
C PHE A 96 5.68 -2.43 -18.00
N ASP A 97 6.83 -2.81 -17.46
CA ASP A 97 8.06 -2.99 -18.25
C ASP A 97 8.37 -4.48 -18.50
N ASP A 98 9.46 -4.75 -19.21
CA ASP A 98 9.94 -6.09 -19.53
C ASP A 98 10.61 -6.80 -18.34
N GLU A 99 10.93 -6.07 -17.28
CA GLU A 99 11.38 -6.58 -15.99
C GLU A 99 10.21 -6.94 -15.05
N LYS A 100 8.96 -6.73 -15.52
CA LYS A 100 7.70 -6.97 -14.79
C LYS A 100 7.46 -6.02 -13.62
N ASN A 101 8.12 -4.86 -13.62
CA ASN A 101 7.76 -3.79 -12.71
C ASN A 101 6.40 -3.23 -13.13
N ILE A 102 5.62 -2.82 -12.13
CA ILE A 102 4.51 -1.89 -12.34
C ILE A 102 5.16 -0.51 -12.42
N THR A 103 4.88 0.24 -13.48
CA THR A 103 5.55 1.52 -13.74
C THR A 103 4.62 2.69 -13.59
N LEU A 104 5.16 3.82 -13.13
CA LEU A 104 4.54 5.14 -13.16
C LEU A 104 5.45 6.07 -13.96
N GLN A 105 4.99 6.53 -15.11
CA GLN A 105 5.64 7.60 -15.87
C GLN A 105 4.95 8.91 -15.55
N MET A 106 5.69 9.90 -15.06
CA MET A 106 5.19 11.25 -14.81
C MET A 106 5.85 12.24 -15.75
N LYS A 107 5.09 13.26 -16.15
CA LYS A 107 5.57 14.37 -16.97
C LYS A 107 5.17 15.69 -16.32
N ILE A 108 6.16 16.55 -16.12
CA ILE A 108 6.01 17.88 -15.55
C ILE A 108 6.79 18.84 -16.45
N GLY A 109 6.09 19.76 -17.12
CA GLY A 109 6.67 20.57 -18.19
C GLY A 109 7.32 19.70 -19.28
N ASP A 110 8.62 19.87 -19.50
CA ASP A 110 9.41 19.10 -20.46
C ASP A 110 10.14 17.89 -19.82
N ALA A 111 10.07 17.75 -18.49
CA ALA A 111 10.70 16.66 -17.77
C ALA A 111 9.80 15.42 -17.77
N GLU A 112 10.37 14.27 -18.12
CA GLU A 112 9.73 12.96 -18.01
C GLU A 112 10.51 12.13 -16.99
N MET A 113 9.79 11.48 -16.08
CA MET A 113 10.36 10.65 -15.02
C MET A 113 9.68 9.30 -15.00
N LEU A 114 10.44 8.21 -14.92
CA LEU A 114 9.93 6.85 -14.91
C LEU A 114 10.29 6.13 -13.61
N TYR A 115 9.28 5.58 -12.94
CA TYR A 115 9.43 4.89 -11.66
C TYR A 115 8.88 3.46 -11.71
N ALA A 116 9.50 2.55 -10.95
CA ALA A 116 8.88 1.31 -10.52
C ALA A 116 8.11 1.54 -9.23
N ILE A 117 6.86 1.06 -9.18
CA ILE A 117 5.99 1.15 -8.01
C ILE A 117 6.15 -0.10 -7.16
N SER A 118 6.30 0.09 -5.85
CA SER A 118 6.14 -0.97 -4.85
C SER A 118 5.36 -0.46 -3.64
N THR A 119 4.68 -1.37 -2.95
CA THR A 119 4.01 -1.07 -1.68
C THR A 119 5.05 -0.96 -0.57
N ASP A 120 4.78 -0.11 0.41
CA ASP A 120 5.61 0.02 1.60
C ASP A 120 5.20 -0.96 2.72
N GLU A 121 5.82 -0.78 3.88
CA GLU A 121 5.51 -1.53 5.10
C GLU A 121 4.39 -0.88 5.94
N THR A 122 3.97 0.34 5.61
CA THR A 122 2.83 0.99 6.29
C THR A 122 1.50 0.47 5.78
N GLY A 123 1.50 -0.04 4.56
CA GLY A 123 0.32 -0.48 3.82
C GLY A 123 -0.47 0.67 3.22
N TYR A 124 -0.07 1.92 3.43
CA TYR A 124 -0.71 3.12 2.87
C TYR A 124 0.14 3.77 1.79
N GLY A 125 1.46 3.75 1.97
CA GLY A 125 2.38 4.44 1.09
C GLY A 125 2.81 3.62 -0.12
N ILE A 126 3.36 4.33 -1.10
CA ILE A 126 3.96 3.73 -2.28
C ILE A 126 5.39 4.24 -2.45
N ARG A 127 6.32 3.31 -2.67
CA ARG A 127 7.71 3.61 -3.00
C ARG A 127 7.86 3.64 -4.51
N LEU A 128 8.44 4.72 -5.01
CA LEU A 128 8.72 4.96 -6.42
C LEU A 128 10.23 4.94 -6.63
N THR A 129 10.75 3.81 -7.10
CA THR A 129 12.17 3.68 -7.43
C THR A 129 12.41 4.19 -8.84
N SER A 130 13.31 5.16 -9.00
CA SER A 130 13.64 5.69 -10.33
C SER A 130 14.25 4.62 -11.23
N LEU A 131 13.77 4.57 -12.48
CA LEU A 131 14.25 3.69 -13.55
C LEU A 131 15.08 4.43 -14.60
N ASP A 132 15.17 5.75 -14.49
CA ASP A 132 15.89 6.64 -15.41
C ASP A 132 17.07 7.39 -14.74
N GLY A 133 17.38 7.03 -13.49
CA GLY A 133 18.52 7.59 -12.75
C GLY A 133 18.23 8.90 -12.02
N GLY A 134 16.97 9.31 -11.95
CA GLY A 134 16.47 10.33 -11.03
C GLY A 134 16.47 9.87 -9.57
N GLU A 135 15.86 10.70 -8.70
CA GLU A 135 15.74 10.44 -7.27
C GLU A 135 14.56 9.49 -6.98
N ASP A 136 14.72 8.61 -6.00
CA ASP A 136 13.60 7.78 -5.53
C ASP A 136 12.63 8.63 -4.71
N LEU A 137 11.33 8.38 -4.86
CA LEU A 137 10.28 9.06 -4.11
C LEU A 137 9.56 8.08 -3.20
N TYR A 138 9.07 8.57 -2.07
CA TYR A 138 8.21 7.81 -1.18
C TYR A 138 6.97 8.62 -0.84
N PHE A 139 5.83 8.17 -1.36
CA PHE A 139 4.55 8.82 -1.22
C PHE A 139 3.79 8.28 -0.02
N LEU A 140 3.30 9.19 0.82
CA LEU A 140 2.35 8.92 1.90
C LEU A 140 1.05 9.70 1.65
N PRO A 141 -0.14 9.14 1.91
CA PRO A 141 -1.39 9.87 1.70
C PRO A 141 -1.42 11.18 2.49
N ALA A 142 -1.79 12.28 1.84
CA ALA A 142 -1.76 13.61 2.45
C ALA A 142 -2.87 13.85 3.46
N ASP A 143 -3.92 13.02 3.45
CA ASP A 143 -5.09 13.08 4.31
C ASP A 143 -4.96 12.22 5.58
N LEU A 144 -3.80 11.60 5.80
CA LEU A 144 -3.50 10.75 6.95
C LEU A 144 -2.36 11.33 7.80
N GLU A 145 -2.58 11.43 9.10
CA GLU A 145 -1.55 11.70 10.10
C GLU A 145 -1.00 10.37 10.62
N PHE A 146 0.28 10.08 10.38
CA PHE A 146 0.92 8.87 10.89
C PHE A 146 1.33 9.06 12.35
N LEU A 147 0.82 8.18 13.22
CA LEU A 147 1.02 8.27 14.67
C LEU A 147 2.21 7.42 15.12
N ASP A 148 3.12 8.05 15.84
CA ASP A 148 4.20 7.35 16.54
C ASP A 148 3.65 6.59 17.77
N MET A 149 4.33 5.52 18.19
CA MET A 149 3.86 4.73 19.34
C MET A 149 4.03 5.43 20.69
N THR A 150 4.72 6.58 20.73
CA THR A 150 4.74 7.47 21.90
C THR A 150 3.54 8.41 21.97
N ASP A 151 2.72 8.50 20.91
CA ASP A 151 1.48 9.26 20.90
C ASP A 151 0.43 8.59 21.81
N GLU A 152 -0.27 9.38 22.62
CA GLU A 152 -1.27 8.86 23.56
C GLU A 152 -2.45 8.17 22.86
N ARG A 153 -2.77 8.54 21.62
CA ARG A 153 -3.83 7.93 20.81
C ARG A 153 -3.45 6.53 20.31
N ALA A 154 -2.15 6.24 20.19
CA ALA A 154 -1.62 5.03 19.57
C ALA A 154 -0.92 4.09 20.58
N GLY A 155 -0.25 4.64 21.59
CA GLY A 155 0.64 3.90 22.49
C GLY A 155 -0.02 2.72 23.21
N GLY A 156 -1.33 2.81 23.47
CA GLY A 156 -2.10 1.73 24.07
C GLY A 156 -2.13 0.43 23.25
N ILE A 157 -1.89 0.49 21.92
CA ILE A 157 -1.81 -0.68 21.02
C ILE A 157 -0.62 -1.59 21.34
N LEU A 158 0.48 -1.05 21.89
CA LEU A 158 1.69 -1.84 22.16
C LEU A 158 1.41 -3.02 23.09
N GLY A 159 2.00 -4.17 22.79
CA GLY A 159 1.88 -5.39 23.59
C GLY A 159 1.21 -6.52 22.85
N GLU A 160 0.70 -7.48 23.61
CA GLU A 160 0.09 -8.70 23.08
C GLU A 160 -1.42 -8.71 23.32
N TRP A 161 -2.17 -9.13 22.32
CA TRP A 161 -3.63 -9.12 22.28
C TRP A 161 -4.14 -10.48 21.85
N SER A 162 -5.34 -10.86 22.30
CA SER A 162 -6.05 -12.05 21.83
C SER A 162 -7.42 -11.69 21.29
N ASP A 163 -7.82 -12.30 20.18
CA ASP A 163 -9.20 -12.25 19.67
C ASP A 163 -10.08 -13.33 20.31
N GLU A 164 -11.38 -13.30 20.00
CA GLU A 164 -12.34 -14.31 20.46
C GLU A 164 -12.14 -15.70 19.83
N SER A 165 -11.35 -15.80 18.76
CA SER A 165 -11.05 -17.05 18.07
C SER A 165 -9.81 -17.76 18.64
N GLY A 166 -9.10 -17.11 19.58
CA GLY A 166 -7.88 -17.64 20.19
C GLY A 166 -6.61 -17.34 19.40
N ASN A 167 -6.67 -16.48 18.38
CA ASN A 167 -5.46 -15.94 17.75
C ASN A 167 -4.86 -14.88 18.66
N THR A 168 -3.53 -14.80 18.68
CA THR A 168 -2.80 -13.73 19.36
C THR A 168 -2.09 -12.81 18.37
N TYR A 169 -1.96 -11.55 18.77
CA TYR A 169 -1.42 -10.45 17.98
C TYR A 169 -0.45 -9.69 18.84
N LYS A 170 0.80 -9.54 18.39
CA LYS A 170 1.83 -8.80 19.12
C LYS A 170 2.26 -7.59 18.30
N PHE A 171 2.32 -6.43 18.95
CA PHE A 171 2.75 -5.16 18.38
C PHE A 171 3.93 -4.60 19.18
N ASP A 172 4.99 -4.21 18.48
CA ASP A 172 6.17 -3.58 19.11
C ASP A 172 6.37 -2.11 18.72
N GLU A 173 7.32 -1.45 19.38
CA GLU A 173 7.63 -0.02 19.17
C GLU A 173 8.21 0.27 17.78
N ASP A 174 8.84 -0.73 17.16
CA ASP A 174 9.47 -0.65 15.84
C ASP A 174 8.47 -0.90 14.69
N LYS A 175 7.17 -0.90 14.99
CA LYS A 175 6.08 -1.14 14.03
C LYS A 175 6.06 -2.55 13.42
N ASN A 176 6.74 -3.52 14.04
CA ASN A 176 6.60 -4.92 13.67
C ASN A 176 5.39 -5.54 14.36
N MET A 177 4.83 -6.55 13.69
CA MET A 177 3.70 -7.31 14.18
C MET A 177 3.90 -8.80 13.99
N GLU A 178 3.37 -9.58 14.94
CA GLU A 178 3.24 -11.03 14.83
C GLU A 178 1.79 -11.46 15.04
N ILE A 179 1.29 -12.37 14.20
CA ILE A 179 0.00 -13.04 14.35
C ILE A 179 0.27 -14.52 14.59
N THR A 180 -0.20 -15.06 15.72
CA THR A 180 -0.07 -16.47 16.06
C THR A 180 -1.46 -17.10 16.17
N GLY A 181 -1.70 -18.12 15.36
CA GLY A 181 -2.94 -18.92 15.39
C GLY A 181 -2.65 -20.41 15.26
N GLU A 182 -3.69 -21.22 15.08
CA GLU A 182 -3.54 -22.69 14.97
C GLU A 182 -2.64 -23.12 13.79
N SER A 183 -2.59 -22.34 12.71
CA SER A 183 -1.81 -22.63 11.51
C SER A 183 -0.34 -22.22 11.61
N GLY A 184 0.08 -21.62 12.73
CA GLY A 184 1.42 -21.10 12.95
C GLY A 184 1.47 -19.59 13.09
N THR A 185 2.66 -19.04 12.87
CA THR A 185 3.01 -17.65 13.13
C THR A 185 3.25 -16.92 11.82
N THR A 186 2.69 -15.73 11.68
CA THR A 186 2.88 -14.84 10.53
C THR A 186 3.44 -13.52 11.03
N GLU A 187 4.59 -13.13 10.48
CA GLU A 187 5.21 -11.84 10.73
C GLU A 187 4.69 -10.80 9.74
N GLY A 188 4.69 -9.55 10.17
CA GLY A 188 4.25 -8.41 9.38
C GLY A 188 4.63 -7.10 10.04
N THR A 189 4.03 -6.03 9.56
CA THR A 189 4.18 -4.68 10.08
C THR A 189 2.80 -4.07 10.32
N TYR A 190 2.76 -2.94 11.02
CA TYR A 190 1.52 -2.23 11.23
C TYR A 190 1.73 -0.72 11.20
N SER A 191 0.63 0.00 11.01
CA SER A 191 0.60 1.46 11.06
C SER A 191 -0.66 1.93 11.74
N VAL A 192 -0.51 3.05 12.44
CA VAL A 192 -1.60 3.72 13.15
C VAL A 192 -1.67 5.12 12.58
N VAL A 193 -2.84 5.49 12.09
CA VAL A 193 -3.05 6.81 11.47
C VAL A 193 -4.34 7.44 11.98
N GLU A 194 -4.40 8.77 11.96
CA GLU A 194 -5.66 9.50 12.06
C GLU A 194 -6.01 10.10 10.69
N ASN A 195 -7.26 9.94 10.27
CA ASN A 195 -7.73 10.55 9.02
C ASN A 195 -8.25 11.98 9.25
N ALA A 196 -8.56 12.69 8.17
CA ALA A 196 -9.09 14.06 8.23
C ALA A 196 -10.40 14.24 9.03
N GLU A 197 -11.13 13.16 9.32
CA GLU A 197 -12.36 13.17 10.14
C GLU A 197 -12.09 12.97 11.64
N GLY A 198 -10.84 12.69 12.02
CA GLY A 198 -10.46 12.38 13.39
C GLY A 198 -10.64 10.90 13.76
N THR A 199 -10.82 10.03 12.76
CA THR A 199 -10.97 8.59 12.96
C THR A 199 -9.59 7.92 13.02
N LEU A 200 -9.38 7.14 14.07
CA LEU A 200 -8.16 6.36 14.26
C LEU A 200 -8.24 5.03 13.52
N LEU A 201 -7.25 4.77 12.68
CA LEU A 201 -7.16 3.58 11.84
C LEU A 201 -5.92 2.76 12.21
N LEU A 202 -6.09 1.44 12.32
CA LEU A 202 -5.04 0.46 12.45
C LEU A 202 -4.96 -0.34 11.15
N ARG A 203 -3.81 -0.27 10.48
CA ARG A 203 -3.51 -1.10 9.31
C ARG A 203 -2.45 -2.13 9.66
N ILE A 204 -2.73 -3.38 9.31
CA ILE A 204 -1.86 -4.53 9.48
C ILE A 204 -1.43 -5.00 8.10
N VAL A 205 -0.14 -5.20 7.90
CA VAL A 205 0.44 -5.65 6.64
C VAL A 205 1.17 -6.96 6.87
N VAL A 206 0.78 -7.99 6.13
CA VAL A 206 1.40 -9.32 6.18
C VAL A 206 1.65 -9.84 4.77
N SER A 207 2.45 -10.90 4.65
CA SER A 207 2.63 -11.57 3.37
C SER A 207 1.28 -12.03 2.80
N GLY A 208 0.89 -11.44 1.67
CA GLY A 208 -0.35 -11.77 0.96
C GLY A 208 -1.46 -10.73 1.10
N GLY A 209 -1.29 -9.66 1.88
CA GLY A 209 -2.22 -8.54 1.87
C GLY A 209 -2.18 -7.69 3.14
N SER A 210 -3.13 -6.77 3.24
CA SER A 210 -3.33 -5.91 4.40
C SER A 210 -4.75 -6.00 4.93
N LEU A 211 -4.91 -5.65 6.20
CA LEU A 211 -6.19 -5.46 6.87
C LEU A 211 -6.22 -4.05 7.46
N GLU A 212 -7.37 -3.41 7.40
CA GLU A 212 -7.59 -2.08 7.99
C GLU A 212 -8.80 -2.12 8.90
N TYR A 213 -8.68 -1.46 10.03
CA TYR A 213 -9.74 -1.32 11.02
C TYR A 213 -9.78 0.13 11.53
N GLU A 214 -10.98 0.67 11.69
CA GLU A 214 -11.19 1.73 12.67
C GLU A 214 -11.02 1.10 14.06
N TYR A 215 -10.27 1.73 14.97
CA TYR A 215 -10.04 1.17 16.30
C TYR A 215 -10.44 2.12 17.41
N THR A 216 -10.81 1.55 18.55
CA THR A 216 -11.02 2.28 19.80
C THR A 216 -10.46 1.48 20.96
N LEU A 217 -9.63 2.13 21.77
CA LEU A 217 -9.15 1.59 23.04
C LEU A 217 -10.08 2.03 24.18
N ASN A 218 -10.26 1.15 25.17
CA ASN A 218 -10.94 1.51 26.41
C ASN A 218 -10.01 2.30 27.36
N GLU A 219 -10.56 2.87 28.43
CA GLU A 219 -9.83 3.80 29.32
C GLU A 219 -8.55 3.24 29.96
N ASP A 220 -8.41 1.93 30.08
CA ASP A 220 -7.25 1.27 30.69
C ASP A 220 -6.37 0.50 29.69
N ASP A 221 -6.60 0.69 28.39
CA ASP A 221 -5.90 0.03 27.28
C ASP A 221 -5.88 -1.50 27.39
N THR A 222 -6.90 -2.12 27.97
CA THR A 222 -7.02 -3.58 28.10
C THR A 222 -7.95 -4.21 27.07
N GLN A 223 -8.74 -3.40 26.36
CA GLN A 223 -9.65 -3.84 25.31
C GLN A 223 -9.56 -2.91 24.11
N MET A 224 -9.48 -3.51 22.93
CA MET A 224 -9.52 -2.80 21.65
C MET A 224 -10.71 -3.32 20.83
N ASP A 225 -11.60 -2.41 20.44
CA ASP A 225 -12.69 -2.69 19.51
C ASP A 225 -12.22 -2.26 18.10
N LEU A 226 -12.38 -3.16 17.12
CA LEU A 226 -11.92 -3.01 15.74
C LEU A 226 -13.10 -3.13 14.79
N VAL A 227 -13.30 -2.15 13.92
CA VAL A 227 -14.41 -2.12 12.95
C VAL A 227 -13.86 -2.10 11.54
N SER A 228 -14.25 -3.08 10.71
CA SER A 228 -13.81 -3.09 9.31
C SER A 228 -14.54 -1.98 8.53
N PRO A 229 -13.83 -1.23 7.66
CA PRO A 229 -14.42 -0.16 6.86
C PRO A 229 -15.67 -0.61 6.09
N GLY A 230 -16.74 0.19 6.17
CA GLY A 230 -18.01 -0.08 5.49
C GLY A 230 -18.84 -1.21 6.10
N THR A 231 -18.53 -1.63 7.34
CA THR A 231 -19.29 -2.65 8.08
C THR A 231 -19.63 -2.18 9.49
N ASP A 232 -20.67 -2.74 10.08
CA ASP A 232 -21.00 -2.55 11.51
C ASP A 232 -20.44 -3.69 12.40
N THR A 233 -19.55 -4.52 11.85
CA THR A 233 -19.01 -5.68 12.58
C THR A 233 -17.86 -5.25 13.47
N VAL A 234 -18.03 -5.44 14.78
CA VAL A 234 -17.00 -5.15 15.79
C VAL A 234 -16.25 -6.44 16.12
N HIS A 235 -14.94 -6.44 15.92
CA HIS A 235 -14.02 -7.44 16.42
C HIS A 235 -13.39 -6.94 17.71
N ARG A 236 -13.45 -7.74 18.77
CA ARG A 236 -12.94 -7.35 20.08
C ARG A 236 -11.67 -8.10 20.42
N TRP A 237 -10.62 -7.35 20.72
CA TRP A 237 -9.35 -7.89 21.19
C TRP A 237 -9.13 -7.51 22.65
N THR A 238 -8.59 -8.46 23.42
CA THR A 238 -8.27 -8.26 24.85
C THR A 238 -6.78 -8.37 25.04
N LYS A 239 -6.20 -7.44 25.81
CA LYS A 239 -4.77 -7.41 26.08
C LYS A 239 -4.37 -8.56 26.99
N ILE A 240 -3.31 -9.28 26.60
CA ILE A 240 -2.71 -10.35 27.39
C ILE A 240 -1.77 -9.70 28.41
N LYS A 241 -1.96 -10.02 29.69
CA LYS A 241 -1.18 -9.48 30.81
C LYS A 241 0.07 -10.31 31.10
#